data_AF-A0A2X1MVX8-F1
#
_entry.id   AF-A0A2X1MVX8-F1
#
_cell.length_a   1.000
_cell.length_b   1.000
_cell.length_c   1.000
_cell.angle_alpha   90.00
_cell.angle_beta   90.00
_cell.angle_gamma   90.00
#
_symmetry.space_group_name_H-M   'P 1'
#
loop_
_entity.id
_entity.type
_entity.pdbx_description
1 polymer ?
#
loop_
_entity_poly.entity_id
_entity_poly.type
_entity_poly.pdbx_seq_one_letter_code
_entity_poly.pdbx_strand_id
1 'polypeptide(L)'
;MGTVISLEVSGMGLDWSKNSLGIDHGGLFQSADHHVKPLNEDQIEEGEDFDTPDGILCRTVLRKPLGQVAYRLELLGFTLENIRYEYELMAKDSIEYQEEFNESCPEYAKPISNMMSFDEFVNFIKSVNISELNDDYISLKDRIKERELIMGRFNNDELLSRIPQYDNAFDNAWSEKSAFGTLVSILHPYSVMRLLAENPNNHNEFVTWDYGDLVSAGYANIKDIQVNARRRDKFLIATEGSTDSNVIKYAIAPLTA
;
A
#
# COMPACT_ATOMS: atom_id res chain seq x y z
N MET A 1 18.82 -13.90 -11.96
CA MET A 1 18.14 -13.23 -10.83
C MET A 1 16.88 -12.58 -11.38
N GLY A 2 15.89 -12.25 -10.54
CA GLY A 2 14.63 -11.63 -10.98
C GLY A 2 14.39 -10.33 -10.22
N THR A 3 13.58 -9.45 -10.78
CA THR A 3 13.29 -8.12 -10.25
C THR A 3 11.91 -8.07 -9.61
N VAL A 4 11.74 -7.24 -8.58
CA VAL A 4 10.47 -6.98 -7.91
C VAL A 4 10.02 -5.56 -8.23
N ILE A 5 8.73 -5.40 -8.50
CA ILE A 5 8.03 -4.11 -8.51
C ILE A 5 7.14 -4.07 -7.27
N SER A 6 7.09 -2.93 -6.59
CA SER A 6 6.31 -2.75 -5.37
C SER A 6 5.48 -1.46 -5.42
N LEU A 7 4.32 -1.51 -4.76
CA LEU A 7 3.54 -0.35 -4.35
C LEU A 7 3.73 -0.17 -2.84
N GLU A 8 4.18 1.01 -2.44
CA GLU A 8 4.60 1.28 -1.08
C GLU A 8 4.06 2.61 -0.57
N VAL A 9 3.91 2.73 0.76
CA VAL A 9 3.69 4.00 1.46
C VAL A 9 4.82 4.19 2.47
N SER A 10 5.68 5.20 2.27
CA SER A 10 6.84 5.43 3.14
C SER A 10 7.72 4.17 3.36
N GLY A 11 7.92 3.39 2.30
CA GLY A 11 8.69 2.12 2.34
C GLY A 11 7.91 0.92 2.87
N MET A 12 6.67 1.10 3.35
CA MET A 12 5.80 -0.01 3.73
C MET A 12 5.15 -0.60 2.49
N GLY A 13 5.50 -1.83 2.14
CA GLY A 13 4.92 -2.55 1.00
C GLY A 13 3.45 -2.91 1.20
N LEU A 14 2.63 -2.67 0.17
CA LEU A 14 1.20 -2.99 0.12
C LEU A 14 0.83 -3.95 -1.00
N ASP A 15 1.53 -3.87 -2.13
CA ASP A 15 1.40 -4.80 -3.24
C ASP A 15 2.77 -5.00 -3.89
N TRP A 16 2.99 -6.17 -4.47
CA TRP A 16 4.23 -6.47 -5.16
C TRP A 16 4.05 -7.55 -6.22
N SER A 17 4.95 -7.52 -7.20
CA SER A 17 5.03 -8.56 -8.21
C SER A 17 6.48 -8.82 -8.58
N LYS A 18 6.77 -10.05 -9.01
CA LYS A 18 8.12 -10.46 -9.41
C LYS A 18 8.15 -10.78 -10.90
N ASN A 19 9.08 -10.19 -11.62
CA ASN A 19 9.29 -10.38 -13.06
C ASN A 19 8.04 -10.09 -13.92
N SER A 20 7.07 -9.34 -13.41
CA SER A 20 5.89 -8.91 -14.15
C SER A 20 5.34 -7.62 -13.54
N LEU A 21 4.53 -6.87 -14.30
CA LEU A 21 3.96 -5.60 -13.83
C LEU A 21 2.99 -5.77 -12.65
N GLY A 22 2.38 -6.95 -12.51
CA GLY A 22 1.30 -7.16 -11.53
C GLY A 22 0.09 -6.28 -11.83
N ILE A 23 -0.50 -5.68 -10.80
CA ILE A 23 -1.54 -4.68 -10.94
C ILE A 23 -0.89 -3.38 -11.45
N ASP A 24 -1.43 -2.82 -12.53
CA ASP A 24 -1.00 -1.50 -12.99
C ASP A 24 -1.63 -0.41 -12.13
N HIS A 25 -0.78 0.19 -11.29
CA HIS A 25 -1.09 1.27 -10.35
C HIS A 25 -0.88 2.67 -10.93
N GLY A 26 -0.49 2.80 -12.21
CA GLY A 26 -0.22 4.09 -12.85
C GLY A 26 -1.42 5.05 -12.81
N GLY A 27 -2.63 4.49 -12.71
CA GLY A 27 -3.87 5.23 -12.50
C GLY A 27 -3.86 6.13 -11.27
N LEU A 28 -3.03 5.89 -10.25
CA LEU A 28 -2.89 6.71 -9.04
C LEU A 28 -2.06 7.99 -9.25
N PHE A 29 -1.27 8.03 -10.31
CA PHE A 29 -0.26 9.06 -10.54
C PHE A 29 -0.58 9.92 -11.77
N GLN A 30 0.09 11.06 -11.85
CA GLN A 30 0.12 11.98 -12.98
C GLN A 30 1.46 11.93 -13.71
N SER A 31 1.50 12.49 -14.92
CA SER A 31 2.73 12.54 -15.73
C SER A 31 3.89 13.28 -15.06
N ALA A 32 3.60 14.21 -14.14
CA ALA A 32 4.61 14.95 -13.38
C ALA A 32 5.19 14.18 -12.18
N ASP A 33 4.61 13.04 -11.81
CA ASP A 33 4.99 12.28 -10.60
C ASP A 33 6.17 11.33 -10.81
N HIS A 34 6.82 11.39 -11.99
CA HIS A 34 8.04 10.65 -12.24
C HIS A 34 9.18 11.22 -11.40
N HIS A 35 9.81 10.36 -10.63
CA HIS A 35 10.91 10.72 -9.74
C HIS A 35 12.06 9.74 -9.93
N VAL A 36 13.30 10.24 -9.93
CA VAL A 36 14.49 9.40 -9.94
C VAL A 36 15.00 9.33 -8.51
N LYS A 37 15.00 8.13 -7.92
CA LYS A 37 15.53 7.90 -6.56
C LYS A 37 17.00 8.33 -6.50
N PRO A 38 17.47 8.93 -5.39
CA PRO A 38 18.91 9.16 -5.20
C PRO A 38 19.66 7.81 -5.21
N LEU A 39 20.97 7.87 -5.49
CA LEU A 39 21.83 6.69 -5.37
C LEU A 39 21.89 6.25 -3.90
N ASN A 40 21.83 4.94 -3.65
CA ASN A 40 22.16 4.38 -2.35
C ASN A 40 23.69 4.21 -2.20
N GLU A 41 24.15 3.83 -1.01
CA GLU A 41 25.59 3.70 -0.71
C GLU A 41 26.29 2.74 -1.68
N ASP A 42 25.71 1.56 -1.92
CA ASP A 42 26.25 0.56 -2.85
C ASP A 42 26.39 1.11 -4.29
N GLN A 43 25.37 1.83 -4.77
CA GLN A 43 25.35 2.43 -6.11
C GLN A 43 26.36 3.58 -6.25
N ILE A 44 26.62 4.32 -5.17
CA ILE A 44 27.66 5.36 -5.15
C ILE A 44 29.04 4.72 -5.29
N GLU A 45 29.27 3.58 -4.64
CA GLU A 45 30.53 2.83 -4.75
C GLU A 45 30.73 2.22 -6.14
N GLU A 46 29.66 1.74 -6.78
CA GLU A 46 29.68 1.14 -8.12
C GLU A 46 29.91 2.18 -9.26
N GLY A 47 29.56 3.46 -9.07
CA GLY A 47 29.99 4.57 -9.92
C GLY A 47 29.18 4.82 -11.21
N GLU A 48 29.87 5.12 -12.32
CA GLU A 48 29.36 5.78 -13.55
C GLU A 48 28.18 5.06 -14.25
N ASP A 49 27.96 3.77 -14.00
CA ASP A 49 26.88 2.98 -14.62
C ASP A 49 25.48 3.53 -14.28
N PHE A 50 25.33 4.19 -13.12
CA PHE A 50 24.06 4.76 -12.67
C PHE A 50 23.74 6.15 -13.23
N ASP A 51 24.68 6.78 -13.93
CA ASP A 51 24.48 8.03 -14.69
C ASP A 51 24.05 7.78 -16.15
N THR A 52 24.06 6.51 -16.59
CA THR A 52 23.57 6.11 -17.92
C THR A 52 22.04 6.20 -18.01
N PRO A 53 21.46 6.25 -19.23
CA PRO A 53 20.00 6.21 -19.38
C PRO A 53 19.34 5.00 -18.69
N ASP A 54 19.99 3.84 -18.73
CA ASP A 54 19.49 2.62 -18.08
C ASP A 54 19.62 2.69 -16.55
N GLY A 55 20.71 3.29 -16.05
CA GLY A 55 20.94 3.56 -14.63
C GLY A 55 20.02 4.62 -14.03
N ILE A 56 19.54 5.57 -14.84
CA ILE A 56 18.49 6.51 -14.46
C ILE A 56 17.13 5.79 -14.48
N LEU A 57 16.86 5.00 -15.52
CA LEU A 57 15.61 4.26 -15.67
C LEU A 57 15.38 3.27 -14.52
N CYS A 58 16.41 2.53 -14.11
CA CYS A 58 16.32 1.55 -13.03
C CYS A 58 15.89 2.19 -11.69
N ARG A 59 16.29 3.45 -11.46
CA ARG A 59 15.90 4.24 -10.28
C ARG A 59 14.65 5.09 -10.46
N THR A 60 14.01 5.04 -11.63
CA THR A 60 12.82 5.84 -11.90
C THR A 60 11.57 5.20 -11.29
N VAL A 61 10.83 5.98 -10.53
CA VAL A 61 9.60 5.57 -9.84
C VAL A 61 8.49 6.58 -10.11
N LEU A 62 7.25 6.19 -9.82
CA LEU A 62 6.14 7.13 -9.66
C LEU A 62 5.95 7.42 -8.18
N ARG A 63 5.88 8.70 -7.80
CA ARG A 63 5.85 9.09 -6.39
C ARG A 63 4.92 10.27 -6.15
N LYS A 64 3.99 10.14 -5.20
CA LYS A 64 3.03 11.19 -4.85
C LYS A 64 2.68 11.20 -3.35
N PRO A 65 2.45 12.35 -2.69
CA PRO A 65 2.04 12.38 -1.29
C PRO A 65 0.72 11.65 -1.06
N LEU A 66 0.64 10.88 0.03
CA LEU A 66 -0.50 10.04 0.40
C LEU A 66 -1.80 10.84 0.53
N GLY A 67 -1.74 12.06 1.09
CA GLY A 67 -2.91 12.92 1.18
C GLY A 67 -3.51 13.24 -0.20
N GLN A 68 -2.68 13.41 -1.22
CA GLN A 68 -3.14 13.65 -2.59
C GLN A 68 -3.64 12.37 -3.26
N VAL A 69 -2.98 11.23 -2.99
CA VAL A 69 -3.45 9.92 -3.47
C VAL A 69 -4.81 9.58 -2.86
N ALA A 70 -5.04 9.88 -1.58
CA ALA A 70 -6.30 9.64 -0.88
C ALA A 70 -7.51 10.29 -1.58
N TYR A 71 -7.39 11.55 -2.01
CA TYR A 71 -8.45 12.20 -2.79
C TYR A 71 -8.77 11.45 -4.08
N ARG A 72 -7.73 10.95 -4.75
CA ARG A 72 -7.88 10.21 -5.99
C ARG A 72 -8.50 8.83 -5.77
N LEU A 73 -8.15 8.17 -4.67
CA LEU A 73 -8.75 6.91 -4.26
C LEU A 73 -10.26 7.05 -4.05
N GLU A 74 -10.71 8.15 -3.42
CA GLU A 74 -12.14 8.44 -3.30
C GLU A 74 -12.83 8.60 -4.66
N LEU A 75 -12.19 9.28 -5.63
CA LEU A 75 -12.71 9.39 -7.00
C LEU A 75 -12.77 8.04 -7.73
N LEU A 76 -11.89 7.11 -7.38
CA LEU A 76 -11.87 5.74 -7.91
C LEU A 76 -12.85 4.81 -7.17
N GLY A 77 -13.59 5.32 -6.18
CA GLY A 77 -14.60 4.55 -5.44
C GLY A 77 -14.08 3.89 -4.16
N PHE A 78 -12.84 4.13 -3.75
CA PHE A 78 -12.30 3.68 -2.46
C PHE A 78 -12.70 4.68 -1.36
N THR A 79 -14.01 4.82 -1.14
CA THR A 79 -14.59 5.65 -0.07
C THR A 79 -14.60 4.87 1.25
N LEU A 80 -14.61 5.56 2.39
CA LEU A 80 -14.71 4.88 3.70
C LEU A 80 -15.95 3.97 3.82
N GLU A 81 -17.04 4.31 3.13
CA GLU A 81 -18.25 3.48 3.06
C GLU A 81 -18.00 2.16 2.32
N ASN A 82 -17.39 2.21 1.13
CA ASN A 82 -17.07 1.00 0.37
C ASN A 82 -16.00 0.15 1.06
N ILE A 83 -15.02 0.81 1.69
CA ILE A 83 -13.98 0.13 2.47
C ILE A 83 -14.59 -0.55 3.71
N ARG A 84 -15.57 0.07 4.37
CA ARG A 84 -16.31 -0.56 5.45
C ARG A 84 -17.01 -1.84 4.98
N TYR A 85 -17.68 -1.78 3.82
CA TYR A 85 -18.32 -2.96 3.25
C TYR A 85 -17.31 -4.09 2.96
N GLU A 86 -16.15 -3.75 2.39
CA GLU A 86 -15.05 -4.69 2.15
C GLU A 86 -14.56 -5.33 3.46
N TYR A 87 -14.35 -4.52 4.50
CA TYR A 87 -13.92 -4.99 5.82
C TYR A 87 -14.96 -5.89 6.49
N GLU A 88 -16.25 -5.51 6.44
CA GLU A 88 -17.33 -6.29 7.04
C GLU A 88 -17.47 -7.66 6.36
N LEU A 89 -17.29 -7.72 5.05
CA LEU A 89 -17.22 -8.98 4.31
C LEU A 89 -16.01 -9.82 4.75
N MET A 90 -14.82 -9.22 4.85
CA MET A 90 -13.60 -9.89 5.31
C MET A 90 -13.72 -10.44 6.74
N ALA A 91 -14.30 -9.66 7.64
CA ALA A 91 -14.55 -10.08 9.02
C ALA A 91 -15.55 -11.23 9.08
N LYS A 92 -16.62 -11.17 8.28
CA LYS A 92 -17.60 -12.24 8.18
C LYS A 92 -16.96 -13.54 7.67
N ASP A 93 -16.21 -13.48 6.57
CA ASP A 93 -15.54 -14.64 5.99
C ASP A 93 -14.53 -15.27 6.98
N SER A 94 -13.85 -14.42 7.77
CA SER A 94 -12.93 -14.88 8.82
C SER A 94 -13.64 -15.64 9.94
N ILE A 95 -14.85 -15.19 10.34
CA ILE A 95 -15.67 -15.86 11.35
C ILE A 95 -16.13 -17.22 10.83
N GLU A 96 -16.70 -17.25 9.61
CA GLU A 96 -17.19 -18.49 8.99
C GLU A 96 -16.05 -19.51 8.84
N TYR A 97 -14.88 -19.09 8.38
CA TYR A 97 -13.70 -19.95 8.28
C TYR A 97 -13.28 -20.53 9.64
N GLN A 98 -13.27 -19.69 10.69
CA GLN A 98 -12.89 -20.14 12.03
C GLN A 98 -13.91 -21.11 12.62
N GLU A 99 -15.20 -20.90 12.38
CA GLU A 99 -16.27 -21.82 12.75
C GLU A 99 -16.08 -23.19 12.09
N GLU A 100 -15.92 -23.22 10.76
CA GLU A 100 -15.68 -24.45 10.01
C GLU A 100 -14.39 -25.17 10.46
N PHE A 101 -13.33 -24.42 10.72
CA PHE A 101 -12.07 -24.96 11.23
C PHE A 101 -12.24 -25.57 12.61
N ASN A 102 -12.92 -24.88 13.53
CA ASN A 102 -13.19 -25.38 14.87
C ASN A 102 -14.03 -26.66 14.87
N GLU A 103 -15.01 -26.77 13.97
CA GLU A 103 -15.81 -27.98 13.79
C GLU A 103 -14.98 -29.15 13.22
N SER A 104 -14.12 -28.85 12.24
CA SER A 104 -13.29 -29.85 11.56
C SER A 104 -12.11 -30.31 12.41
N CYS A 105 -11.58 -29.44 13.27
CA CYS A 105 -10.41 -29.67 14.11
C CYS A 105 -10.65 -29.20 15.56
N PRO A 106 -11.54 -29.87 16.34
CA PRO A 106 -11.94 -29.41 17.68
C PRO A 106 -10.79 -29.31 18.68
N GLU A 107 -9.73 -30.10 18.48
CA GLU A 107 -8.53 -30.08 19.33
C GLU A 107 -7.70 -28.79 19.19
N TYR A 108 -7.85 -28.06 18.08
CA TYR A 108 -7.20 -26.76 17.83
C TYR A 108 -8.19 -25.60 17.85
N ALA A 109 -9.41 -25.81 18.37
CA ALA A 109 -10.47 -24.83 18.30
C ALA A 109 -10.10 -23.53 19.03
N LYS A 110 -10.32 -22.38 18.37
CA LYS A 110 -10.07 -21.04 18.92
C LYS A 110 -11.40 -20.32 19.17
N PRO A 111 -11.55 -19.54 20.26
CA PRO A 111 -12.74 -18.72 20.46
C PRO A 111 -13.01 -17.78 19.28
N ILE A 112 -14.24 -17.77 18.78
CA ILE A 112 -14.67 -16.93 17.64
C ILE A 112 -14.96 -15.48 18.11
N SER A 113 -15.04 -15.25 19.42
CA SER A 113 -15.54 -13.98 19.96
C SER A 113 -14.51 -12.85 19.88
N ASN A 114 -15.01 -11.69 19.45
CA ASN A 114 -14.43 -10.35 19.60
C ASN A 114 -13.54 -9.83 18.45
N MET A 115 -13.83 -10.19 17.20
CA MET A 115 -13.23 -9.48 16.06
C MET A 115 -13.46 -7.97 16.16
N MET A 116 -12.43 -7.22 15.77
CA MET A 116 -12.40 -5.78 15.77
C MET A 116 -13.47 -5.25 14.81
N SER A 117 -14.25 -4.27 15.25
CA SER A 117 -15.14 -3.53 14.35
C SER A 117 -14.33 -2.71 13.35
N PHE A 118 -14.94 -2.30 12.23
CA PHE A 118 -14.28 -1.43 11.27
C PHE A 118 -13.75 -0.14 11.92
N ASP A 119 -14.53 0.48 12.80
CA ASP A 119 -14.14 1.73 13.46
C ASP A 119 -12.94 1.53 14.42
N GLU A 120 -12.88 0.40 15.13
CA GLU A 120 -11.70 0.05 15.91
C GLU A 120 -10.47 -0.20 15.02
N PHE A 121 -10.65 -0.83 13.86
CA PHE A 121 -9.56 -1.08 12.90
C PHE A 121 -9.02 0.21 12.28
N VAL A 122 -9.92 1.14 11.91
CA VAL A 122 -9.53 2.48 11.48
C VAL A 122 -8.78 3.21 12.58
N ASN A 123 -9.23 3.14 13.84
CA ASN A 123 -8.53 3.75 14.96
C ASN A 123 -7.15 3.14 15.21
N PHE A 124 -7.02 1.81 15.06
CA PHE A 124 -5.73 1.11 15.12
C PHE A 124 -4.77 1.66 14.05
N ILE A 125 -5.18 1.69 12.78
CA ILE A 125 -4.37 2.22 11.67
C ILE A 125 -4.02 3.69 11.90
N LYS A 126 -5.00 4.50 12.29
CA LYS A 126 -4.86 5.95 12.49
C LYS A 126 -3.89 6.30 13.62
N SER A 127 -3.66 5.39 14.56
CA SER A 127 -2.72 5.60 15.67
C SER A 127 -1.25 5.53 15.26
N VAL A 128 -0.96 5.10 14.02
CA VAL A 128 0.41 4.81 13.57
C VAL A 128 0.91 5.85 12.59
N ASN A 129 2.04 6.49 12.93
CA ASN A 129 2.84 7.32 12.03
C ASN A 129 3.81 6.39 11.29
N ILE A 130 3.66 6.23 9.98
CA ILE A 130 4.40 5.20 9.21
C ILE A 130 5.91 5.50 9.19
N SER A 131 6.29 6.78 9.14
CA SER A 131 7.69 7.21 9.14
C SER A 131 8.41 6.99 10.48
N GLU A 132 7.69 6.71 11.56
CA GLU A 132 8.27 6.39 12.87
C GLU A 132 8.51 4.89 13.09
N LEU A 133 8.08 4.04 12.16
CA LEU A 133 8.27 2.60 12.25
C LEU A 133 9.69 2.22 11.83
N ASN A 134 10.33 1.37 12.62
CA ASN A 134 11.64 0.82 12.27
C ASN A 134 11.53 -0.02 10.98
N ASP A 135 12.44 0.23 10.03
CA ASP A 135 12.52 -0.46 8.75
C ASP A 135 13.83 -1.22 8.52
N ASP A 136 14.70 -1.27 9.52
CA ASP A 136 15.93 -2.03 9.49
C ASP A 136 15.60 -3.52 9.35
N TYR A 137 16.36 -4.22 8.50
CA TYR A 137 16.22 -5.65 8.33
C TYR A 137 16.71 -6.39 9.59
N ILE A 138 15.77 -7.01 10.32
CA ILE A 138 16.04 -7.77 11.53
C ILE A 138 16.20 -9.24 11.14
N SER A 139 17.40 -9.79 11.35
CA SER A 139 17.65 -11.23 11.25
C SER A 139 18.50 -11.71 12.40
N LEU A 140 17.95 -12.60 13.23
CA LEU A 140 18.61 -13.17 14.39
C LEU A 140 18.53 -14.69 14.39
N LYS A 141 19.51 -15.34 15.04
CA LYS A 141 19.47 -16.80 15.25
C LYS A 141 18.38 -17.23 16.22
N ASP A 142 18.05 -16.36 17.17
CA ASP A 142 16.97 -16.58 18.14
C ASP A 142 15.65 -16.08 17.56
N ARG A 143 14.80 -17.02 17.13
CA ARG A 143 13.53 -16.73 16.45
C ARG A 143 12.49 -16.07 17.35
N ILE A 144 12.52 -16.32 18.66
CA ILE A 144 11.57 -15.70 19.60
C ILE A 144 11.92 -14.22 19.72
N LYS A 145 13.20 -13.92 19.99
CA LYS A 145 13.69 -12.55 20.09
C LYS A 145 13.60 -11.80 18.77
N GLU A 146 13.86 -12.47 17.64
CA GLU A 146 13.65 -11.92 16.29
C GLU A 146 12.22 -11.44 16.12
N ARG A 147 11.24 -12.30 16.43
CA ARG A 147 9.82 -11.97 16.33
C ARG A 147 9.43 -10.81 17.25
N GLU A 148 9.90 -10.78 18.50
CA GLU A 148 9.65 -9.67 19.42
C GLU A 148 10.15 -8.33 18.88
N LEU A 149 11.33 -8.30 18.26
CA LEU A 149 11.91 -7.08 17.68
C LEU A 149 11.19 -6.67 16.40
N ILE A 150 10.81 -7.62 15.55
CA ILE A 150 10.02 -7.38 14.33
C ILE A 150 8.65 -6.83 14.70
N MET A 151 7.99 -7.37 15.73
CA MET A 151 6.69 -6.87 16.17
C MET A 151 6.79 -5.46 16.76
N GLY A 152 7.94 -5.11 17.37
CA GLY A 152 8.18 -3.77 17.90
C GLY A 152 7.08 -3.34 18.87
N ARG A 153 6.39 -2.23 18.57
CA ARG A 153 5.25 -1.75 19.38
C ARG A 153 3.97 -2.57 19.23
N PHE A 154 3.88 -3.46 18.25
CA PHE A 154 2.70 -4.31 17.98
C PHE A 154 2.80 -5.64 18.73
N ASN A 155 2.89 -5.60 20.06
CA ASN A 155 3.11 -6.78 20.92
C ASN A 155 1.91 -7.15 21.80
N ASN A 156 0.76 -6.51 21.58
CA ASN A 156 -0.46 -6.81 22.32
C ASN A 156 -1.27 -7.90 21.60
N ASP A 157 -0.98 -9.16 21.92
CA ASP A 157 -1.66 -10.32 21.32
C ASP A 157 -3.19 -10.30 21.51
N GLU A 158 -3.68 -9.77 22.64
CA GLU A 158 -5.12 -9.63 22.88
C GLU A 158 -5.76 -8.66 21.88
N LEU A 159 -5.08 -7.55 21.56
CA LEU A 159 -5.57 -6.61 20.55
C LEU A 159 -5.45 -7.19 19.14
N LEU A 160 -4.30 -7.79 18.81
CA LEU A 160 -4.00 -8.26 17.46
C LEU A 160 -4.84 -9.47 17.06
N SER A 161 -5.16 -10.35 18.01
CA SER A 161 -6.04 -11.51 17.77
C SER A 161 -7.48 -11.14 17.39
N ARG A 162 -7.85 -9.86 17.52
CA ARG A 162 -9.14 -9.33 17.07
C ARG A 162 -9.13 -8.91 15.60
N ILE A 163 -7.97 -8.76 14.96
CA ILE A 163 -7.89 -8.39 13.55
C ILE A 163 -8.38 -9.58 12.69
N PRO A 164 -9.29 -9.37 11.72
CA PRO A 164 -9.70 -10.43 10.80
C PRO A 164 -8.49 -11.06 10.10
N GLN A 165 -8.54 -12.38 9.86
CA GLN A 165 -7.43 -13.15 9.28
C GLN A 165 -6.09 -13.01 10.01
N TYR A 166 -6.08 -12.70 11.31
CA TYR A 166 -4.85 -12.77 12.11
C TYR A 166 -4.39 -14.22 12.27
N ASP A 167 -3.62 -14.71 11.30
CA ASP A 167 -2.94 -16.00 11.35
C ASP A 167 -1.54 -15.88 10.76
N ASN A 168 -0.52 -16.30 11.52
CA ASN A 168 0.90 -16.22 11.16
C ASN A 168 1.33 -14.89 10.49
N ALA A 169 0.72 -13.77 10.90
CA ALA A 169 0.82 -12.43 10.30
C ALA A 169 2.23 -11.80 10.30
N PHE A 170 3.27 -12.54 10.67
CA PHE A 170 4.64 -12.05 10.71
C PHE A 170 5.65 -12.94 9.98
N ASP A 171 5.20 -14.04 9.36
CA ASP A 171 6.10 -14.95 8.65
C ASP A 171 6.81 -14.28 7.45
N ASN A 172 6.20 -13.21 6.92
CA ASN A 172 6.75 -12.39 5.83
C ASN A 172 7.22 -11.00 6.31
N ALA A 173 7.31 -10.76 7.62
CA ALA A 173 7.81 -9.50 8.17
C ALA A 173 9.29 -9.62 8.55
N TRP A 174 10.04 -8.55 8.38
CA TRP A 174 11.47 -8.45 8.72
C TRP A 174 11.82 -7.17 9.48
N SER A 175 10.83 -6.32 9.76
CA SER A 175 10.96 -5.03 10.42
C SER A 175 9.63 -4.65 11.09
N GLU A 176 9.64 -3.66 11.98
CA GLU A 176 8.40 -3.13 12.58
C GLU A 176 7.43 -2.59 11.52
N LYS A 177 7.98 -1.97 10.48
CA LYS A 177 7.20 -1.45 9.36
C LYS A 177 6.55 -2.56 8.52
N SER A 178 7.28 -3.62 8.18
CA SER A 178 6.71 -4.76 7.44
C SER A 178 5.74 -5.59 8.29
N ALA A 179 5.95 -5.63 9.61
CA ALA A 179 5.00 -6.20 10.55
C ALA A 179 3.67 -5.43 10.55
N PHE A 180 3.71 -4.10 10.65
CA PHE A 180 2.51 -3.28 10.52
C PHE A 180 1.82 -3.46 9.16
N GLY A 181 2.61 -3.47 8.08
CA GLY A 181 2.12 -3.73 6.72
C GLY A 181 1.31 -5.02 6.64
N THR A 182 1.81 -6.12 7.20
CA THR A 182 1.08 -7.40 7.21
C THR A 182 -0.21 -7.33 8.02
N LEU A 183 -0.22 -6.62 9.15
CA LEU A 183 -1.42 -6.46 10.00
C LEU A 183 -2.55 -5.70 9.30
N VAL A 184 -2.22 -4.76 8.41
CA VAL A 184 -3.23 -3.91 7.75
C VAL A 184 -3.60 -4.40 6.35
N SER A 185 -2.78 -5.25 5.73
CA SER A 185 -2.96 -5.77 4.36
C SER A 185 -3.98 -6.90 4.26
N ILE A 186 -5.07 -6.80 5.01
CA ILE A 186 -6.25 -7.68 4.93
C ILE A 186 -7.29 -7.16 3.93
N LEU A 187 -7.11 -5.94 3.43
CA LEU A 187 -7.96 -5.28 2.44
C LEU A 187 -7.17 -5.03 1.15
N HIS A 188 -7.88 -4.65 0.10
CA HIS A 188 -7.29 -4.19 -1.15
C HIS A 188 -6.24 -3.07 -0.86
N PRO A 189 -5.07 -3.06 -1.53
CA PRO A 189 -3.99 -2.10 -1.27
C PRO A 189 -4.45 -0.63 -1.25
N TYR A 190 -5.42 -0.30 -2.11
CA TYR A 190 -5.98 1.05 -2.21
C TYR A 190 -6.89 1.41 -1.02
N SER A 191 -7.63 0.44 -0.49
CA SER A 191 -8.40 0.60 0.73
C SER A 191 -7.46 0.88 1.90
N VAL A 192 -6.37 0.11 2.02
CA VAL A 192 -5.33 0.33 3.04
C VAL A 192 -4.72 1.72 2.93
N MET A 193 -4.29 2.15 1.73
CA MET A 193 -3.78 3.52 1.52
C MET A 193 -4.77 4.59 1.95
N ARG A 194 -6.06 4.43 1.61
CA ARG A 194 -7.08 5.38 2.03
C ARG A 194 -7.22 5.40 3.56
N LEU A 195 -7.18 4.25 4.23
CA LEU A 195 -7.22 4.20 5.70
C LEU A 195 -5.98 4.82 6.36
N LEU A 196 -4.78 4.60 5.80
CA LEU A 196 -3.53 5.21 6.29
C LEU A 196 -3.59 6.75 6.26
N ALA A 197 -4.33 7.32 5.30
CA ALA A 197 -4.56 8.75 5.18
C ALA A 197 -5.52 9.32 6.24
N GLU A 198 -6.19 8.49 7.05
CA GLU A 198 -6.98 8.98 8.19
C GLU A 198 -6.10 9.52 9.34
N ASN A 199 -4.80 9.20 9.33
CA ASN A 199 -3.79 9.87 10.15
C ASN A 199 -3.18 11.05 9.38
N PRO A 200 -3.41 12.30 9.80
CA PRO A 200 -2.85 13.49 9.13
C PRO A 200 -1.32 13.51 9.08
N ASN A 201 -0.63 12.87 10.02
CA ASN A 201 0.83 12.81 10.01
C ASN A 201 1.36 12.01 8.81
N ASN A 202 0.56 11.11 8.25
CA ASN A 202 0.93 10.32 7.08
C ASN A 202 0.69 11.07 5.75
N HIS A 203 0.06 12.25 5.74
CA HIS A 203 -0.35 12.92 4.49
C HIS A 203 0.80 13.31 3.56
N ASN A 204 1.94 13.68 4.15
CA ASN A 204 3.15 14.04 3.43
C ASN A 204 4.05 12.84 3.12
N GLU A 205 3.71 11.66 3.64
CA GLU A 205 4.40 10.44 3.28
C GLU A 205 4.11 10.10 1.83
N PHE A 206 5.09 9.51 1.15
CA PHE A 206 4.96 9.24 -0.26
C PHE A 206 4.41 7.84 -0.52
N VAL A 207 3.44 7.79 -1.41
CA VAL A 207 3.08 6.57 -2.16
C VAL A 207 4.07 6.45 -3.30
N THR A 208 4.72 5.29 -3.41
CA THR A 208 5.73 5.00 -4.44
C THR A 208 5.34 3.75 -5.20
N TRP A 209 5.38 3.80 -6.53
CA TRP A 209 5.31 2.61 -7.38
C TRP A 209 6.65 2.43 -8.11
N ASP A 210 7.40 1.42 -7.70
CA ASP A 210 8.81 1.23 -8.03
C ASP A 210 9.01 0.36 -9.28
N TYR A 211 8.65 0.91 -10.44
CA TYR A 211 8.66 0.17 -11.71
C TYR A 211 10.01 0.15 -12.42
N GLY A 212 10.95 1.04 -12.05
CA GLY A 212 12.14 1.35 -12.82
C GLY A 212 13.02 0.14 -13.12
N ASP A 213 13.37 -0.60 -12.07
CA ASP A 213 14.19 -1.81 -12.17
C ASP A 213 13.54 -2.89 -13.04
N LEU A 214 12.20 -3.02 -13.00
CA LEU A 214 11.47 -4.00 -13.79
C LEU A 214 11.60 -3.69 -15.29
N VAL A 215 11.50 -2.41 -15.65
CA VAL A 215 11.59 -1.95 -17.04
C VAL A 215 13.04 -2.00 -17.52
N SER A 216 14.00 -1.54 -16.72
CA SER A 216 15.43 -1.57 -17.08
C SER A 216 15.94 -3.00 -17.30
N ALA A 217 15.48 -3.96 -16.49
CA ALA A 217 15.79 -5.38 -16.65
C ALA A 217 15.04 -6.06 -17.81
N GLY A 218 14.14 -5.35 -18.51
CA GLY A 218 13.43 -5.85 -19.69
C GLY A 218 12.23 -6.77 -19.39
N TYR A 219 11.74 -6.81 -18.15
CA TYR A 219 10.55 -7.59 -17.78
C TYR A 219 9.24 -6.89 -18.14
N ALA A 220 9.26 -5.59 -18.39
CA ALA A 220 8.12 -4.80 -18.86
C ALA A 220 8.58 -3.71 -19.84
N ASN A 221 7.68 -3.24 -20.71
CA ASN A 221 7.98 -2.09 -21.57
C ASN A 221 7.61 -0.79 -20.86
N ILE A 222 8.39 0.28 -21.03
CA ILE A 222 8.05 1.60 -20.48
C ILE A 222 6.68 2.11 -20.95
N LYS A 223 6.22 1.68 -22.13
CA LYS A 223 4.89 2.00 -22.67
C LYS A 223 3.74 1.36 -21.88
N ASP A 224 4.03 0.34 -21.07
CA ASP A 224 3.07 -0.33 -20.21
C ASP A 224 2.85 0.45 -18.90
N ILE A 225 3.73 1.40 -18.58
CA ILE A 225 3.60 2.30 -17.42
C ILE A 225 2.64 3.44 -17.77
N GLN A 226 1.34 3.21 -17.56
CA GLN A 226 0.29 4.15 -17.94
C GLN A 226 -0.17 5.01 -16.77
N VAL A 227 0.35 6.23 -16.71
CA VAL A 227 -0.11 7.25 -15.76
C VAL A 227 -1.43 7.90 -16.17
N ASN A 228 -2.09 8.53 -15.20
CA ASN A 228 -3.43 9.11 -15.28
C ASN A 228 -4.55 8.06 -15.33
N ALA A 229 -5.79 8.52 -15.09
CA ALA A 229 -6.98 7.67 -15.24
C ALA A 229 -7.03 7.06 -16.65
N ARG A 230 -7.41 5.78 -16.77
CA ARG A 230 -7.56 5.13 -18.06
C ARG A 230 -8.81 5.64 -18.76
N ARG A 231 -8.91 5.43 -20.07
CA ARG A 231 -10.09 5.85 -20.83
C ARG A 231 -11.40 5.26 -20.28
N ARG A 232 -11.37 4.03 -19.79
CA ARG A 232 -12.53 3.37 -19.15
C ARG A 232 -12.94 4.00 -17.83
N ASP A 233 -12.03 4.74 -17.19
CA ASP A 233 -12.22 5.41 -15.90
C ASP A 233 -12.47 6.92 -16.09
N LYS A 234 -12.75 7.37 -17.33
CA LYS A 234 -13.03 8.78 -17.67
C LYS A 234 -14.47 8.94 -18.12
N PHE A 235 -15.07 10.06 -17.73
CA PHE A 235 -16.40 10.47 -18.17
C PHE A 235 -16.28 11.81 -18.92
N LEU A 236 -17.05 11.99 -19.99
CA LEU A 236 -17.13 13.27 -20.69
C LEU A 236 -18.20 14.13 -20.04
N ILE A 237 -17.79 15.31 -19.57
CA ILE A 237 -18.73 16.37 -19.15
C ILE A 237 -18.90 17.31 -20.34
N ALA A 238 -20.12 17.38 -20.88
CA ALA A 238 -20.50 18.34 -21.91
C ALA A 238 -21.33 19.46 -21.28
N THR A 239 -20.94 20.72 -21.50
CA THR A 239 -21.69 21.88 -21.04
C THR A 239 -22.20 22.71 -22.21
N GLU A 240 -23.35 23.34 -22.04
CA GLU A 240 -23.95 24.20 -23.08
C GLU A 240 -23.22 25.54 -23.22
N GLY A 241 -22.80 26.13 -22.09
CA GLY A 241 -22.11 27.42 -22.04
C GLY A 241 -20.64 27.33 -21.66
N SER A 242 -19.86 28.33 -22.09
CA SER A 242 -18.47 28.51 -21.65
C SER A 242 -18.35 28.86 -20.16
N THR A 243 -19.37 29.52 -19.61
CA THR A 243 -19.45 29.82 -18.17
C THR A 243 -19.47 28.54 -17.33
N ASP A 244 -20.32 27.58 -17.68
CA ASP A 244 -20.44 26.30 -16.96
C ASP A 244 -19.13 25.50 -17.03
N SER A 245 -18.51 25.45 -18.23
CA SER A 245 -17.19 24.84 -18.42
C SER A 245 -16.13 25.47 -17.51
N ASN A 246 -16.14 26.79 -17.34
CA ASN A 246 -15.17 27.49 -16.49
C ASN A 246 -15.42 27.22 -15.00
N VAL A 247 -16.68 27.17 -14.56
CA VAL A 247 -17.04 26.82 -13.18
C VAL A 247 -16.60 25.39 -12.85
N ILE A 248 -16.86 24.44 -13.75
CA ILE A 248 -16.47 23.04 -13.55
C ILE A 248 -14.94 22.89 -13.51
N LYS A 249 -14.21 23.56 -14.42
CA LYS A 249 -12.74 23.58 -14.38
C LYS A 249 -12.22 24.15 -13.07
N TYR A 250 -12.79 25.24 -12.59
CA TYR A 250 -12.39 25.85 -11.32
C TYR A 250 -12.67 24.93 -10.13
N ALA A 251 -13.84 24.29 -10.10
CA ALA A 251 -14.25 23.39 -9.02
C ALA A 251 -13.39 22.12 -8.95
N ILE A 252 -12.96 21.60 -10.10
CA ILE A 252 -12.17 20.35 -10.19
C ILE A 252 -10.66 20.61 -10.13
N ALA A 253 -10.19 21.83 -10.38
CA ALA A 253 -8.76 22.17 -10.36
C ALA A 253 -8.01 21.66 -9.10
N PRO A 254 -8.56 21.78 -7.87
CA PRO A 254 -7.91 21.26 -6.66
C PRO A 254 -7.73 19.73 -6.66
N LEU A 255 -8.54 18.99 -7.41
CA LEU A 255 -8.48 17.53 -7.53
C LEU A 255 -7.44 17.07 -8.57
N THR A 256 -6.93 17.99 -9.39
CA THR A 256 -5.99 17.70 -10.48
C THR A 256 -4.55 18.12 -10.19
N ALA A 257 -4.33 18.85 -9.09
CA ALA A 257 -3.03 19.32 -8.64
C ALA A 257 -2.18 18.22 -7.96
#